data_AF-A0A356FER5-F1
#
_entry.id   AF-A0A356FER5-F1
#
_cell.length_a   1.000
_cell.length_b   1.000
_cell.length_c   1.000
_cell.angle_alpha   90.00
_cell.angle_beta   90.00
_cell.angle_gamma   90.00
#
_symmetry.space_group_name_H-M   'P 1'
#
loop_
_entity.id
_entity.type
_entity.pdbx_description
1 polymer ?
#
loop_
_entity_poly.entity_id
_entity_poly.type
_entity_poly.pdbx_seq_one_letter_code
_entity_poly.pdbx_strand_id
1 'polypeptide(L)'
;CYLPITPPHGMYDIPESDPSWQHFKDKDWPGETRNYAAMVHMVDRQVGEVLALLKELDLEENTLVFFCGDNGGHDRFRNNAHPRGFFGPNLNPKTGVGFRGGKGNLYEGGLRIPMLARWPGKIKPG
;
A
#
# COMPACT_ATOMS: atom_id res chain seq x y z
N CYS A 1 -11.49 -8.74 -14.10
CA CYS A 1 -10.90 -9.31 -12.86
C CYS A 1 -11.10 -8.32 -11.73
N TYR A 2 -11.38 -8.77 -10.51
CA TYR A 2 -11.42 -7.94 -9.30
C TYR A 2 -10.58 -8.64 -8.23
N LEU A 3 -9.55 -7.95 -7.71
CA LEU A 3 -8.57 -8.49 -6.77
C LEU A 3 -8.54 -7.63 -5.49
N PRO A 4 -9.51 -7.79 -4.57
CA PRO A 4 -9.59 -7.02 -3.33
C PRO A 4 -8.64 -7.57 -2.26
N ILE A 5 -7.36 -7.21 -2.35
CA ILE A 5 -6.35 -7.64 -1.39
C ILE A 5 -6.66 -7.06 -0.01
N THR A 6 -6.73 -7.91 1.02
CA THR A 6 -7.05 -7.50 2.40
C THR A 6 -5.89 -6.83 3.13
N PRO A 7 -4.62 -7.28 3.00
CA PRO A 7 -3.48 -6.53 3.51
C PRO A 7 -3.45 -5.06 3.05
N PRO A 8 -3.09 -4.09 3.92
CA PRO A 8 -2.59 -4.26 5.27
C PRO A 8 -3.67 -4.02 6.36
N HIS A 9 -4.91 -4.48 6.15
CA HIS A 9 -5.95 -4.42 7.18
C HIS A 9 -5.49 -5.13 8.48
N GLY A 10 -6.10 -4.77 9.62
CA GLY A 10 -5.63 -5.21 10.96
C GLY A 10 -5.57 -6.73 11.14
N MET A 11 -4.87 -7.16 12.21
CA MET A 11 -4.40 -8.52 12.57
C MET A 11 -2.91 -8.73 12.32
N TYR A 12 -2.28 -7.97 11.41
CA TYR A 12 -0.82 -7.90 11.18
C TYR A 12 -0.09 -9.24 11.19
N ASP A 13 -0.76 -10.28 10.68
CA ASP A 13 -0.21 -11.61 10.59
C ASP A 13 0.35 -11.85 9.18
N ILE A 14 1.59 -12.31 9.12
CA ILE A 14 2.27 -12.66 7.88
C ILE A 14 3.10 -13.91 8.13
N PRO A 15 3.02 -14.94 7.27
CA PRO A 15 3.81 -16.14 7.44
C PRO A 15 5.30 -15.83 7.45
N GLU A 16 6.06 -16.42 8.36
CA GLU A 16 7.52 -16.26 8.41
C GLU A 16 8.19 -16.76 7.12
N SER A 17 7.55 -17.68 6.40
CA SER A 17 8.02 -18.17 5.10
C SER A 17 7.82 -17.16 3.96
N ASP A 18 7.03 -16.10 4.13
CA ASP A 18 6.82 -15.12 3.05
C ASP A 18 8.10 -14.29 2.81
N PRO A 19 8.53 -14.10 1.54
CA PRO A 19 9.68 -13.27 1.21
C PRO A 19 9.63 -11.86 1.81
N SER A 20 8.43 -11.28 1.95
CA SER A 20 8.26 -9.98 2.54
C SER A 20 8.51 -9.99 4.04
N TRP A 21 8.14 -11.04 4.78
CA TRP A 21 8.52 -11.14 6.20
C TRP A 21 10.05 -11.19 6.35
N GLN A 22 10.71 -12.00 5.51
CA GLN A 22 12.17 -12.14 5.52
C GLN A 22 12.88 -10.80 5.26
N HIS A 23 12.29 -9.90 4.47
CA HIS A 23 12.85 -8.57 4.18
C HIS A 23 12.82 -7.62 5.39
N PHE A 24 11.85 -7.80 6.31
CA PHE A 24 11.65 -6.89 7.45
C PHE A 24 11.97 -7.49 8.82
N LYS A 25 12.18 -8.82 8.93
CA LYS A 25 12.37 -9.52 10.22
C LYS A 25 13.47 -8.92 11.11
N ASP A 26 14.57 -8.46 10.50
CA ASP A 26 15.75 -7.94 11.20
C ASP A 26 15.70 -6.43 11.45
N LYS A 27 14.60 -5.75 11.07
CA LYS A 27 14.43 -4.33 11.38
C LYS A 27 14.28 -4.14 12.89
N ASP A 28 14.89 -3.09 13.42
CA ASP A 28 14.73 -2.67 14.81
C ASP A 28 13.45 -1.84 15.00
N TRP A 29 12.31 -2.42 14.63
CA TRP A 29 10.98 -1.82 14.78
C TRP A 29 10.09 -2.75 15.62
N PRO A 30 9.02 -2.25 16.26
CA PRO A 30 8.06 -3.08 16.97
C PRO A 30 7.47 -4.18 16.06
N GLY A 31 7.14 -5.35 16.64
CA GLY A 31 6.71 -6.54 15.88
C GLY A 31 5.60 -6.27 14.86
N GLU A 32 4.47 -5.72 15.30
CA GLU A 32 3.34 -5.41 14.40
C GLU A 32 3.69 -4.33 13.36
N THR A 33 4.58 -3.39 13.70
CA THR A 33 5.07 -2.37 12.77
C THR A 33 5.89 -3.00 11.64
N ARG A 34 6.74 -3.98 11.95
CA ARG A 34 7.47 -4.77 10.95
C ARG A 34 6.51 -5.57 10.08
N ASN A 35 5.54 -6.23 10.69
CA ASN A 35 4.56 -7.03 9.96
C ASN A 35 3.71 -6.16 9.03
N TYR A 36 3.31 -4.96 9.45
CA TYR A 36 2.62 -4.01 8.57
C TYR A 36 3.46 -3.64 7.35
N ALA A 37 4.75 -3.33 7.53
CA ALA A 37 5.64 -3.03 6.41
C ALA A 37 5.80 -4.23 5.47
N ALA A 38 5.93 -5.43 6.04
CA ALA A 38 6.00 -6.68 5.28
C ALA A 38 4.71 -6.94 4.48
N MET A 39 3.53 -6.66 5.05
CA MET A 39 2.26 -6.74 4.33
C MET A 39 2.22 -5.76 3.15
N VAL A 40 2.61 -4.50 3.34
CA VAL A 40 2.63 -3.50 2.26
C VAL A 40 3.58 -3.93 1.14
N HIS A 41 4.78 -4.40 1.50
CA HIS A 41 5.75 -4.93 0.54
C HIS A 41 5.25 -6.19 -0.19
N MET A 42 4.50 -7.06 0.49
CA MET A 42 3.88 -8.23 -0.13
C MET A 42 2.88 -7.82 -1.22
N VAL A 43 2.04 -6.81 -0.96
CA VAL A 43 1.11 -6.29 -1.96
C VAL A 43 1.87 -5.71 -3.15
N ASP A 44 2.90 -4.90 -2.92
CA ASP A 44 3.73 -4.32 -3.98
C ASP A 44 4.36 -5.41 -4.87
N ARG A 45 5.00 -6.41 -4.24
CA ARG A 45 5.57 -7.58 -4.92
C ARG A 45 4.52 -8.32 -5.77
N GLN A 46 3.36 -8.64 -5.19
CA GLN A 46 2.31 -9.39 -5.87
C GLN A 46 1.66 -8.61 -7.01
N VAL A 47 1.53 -7.28 -6.89
CA VAL A 47 1.13 -6.42 -8.02
C VAL A 47 2.17 -6.50 -9.13
N GLY A 48 3.46 -6.47 -8.79
CA GLY A 48 4.55 -6.68 -9.75
C GLY A 48 4.47 -8.03 -10.47
N GLU A 49 4.17 -9.11 -9.75
CA GLU A 49 3.98 -10.47 -10.30
C GLU A 49 2.79 -10.52 -11.29
N VAL A 50 1.66 -9.89 -10.95
CA VAL A 50 0.51 -9.79 -11.86
C VAL A 50 0.86 -9.02 -13.13
N LEU A 51 1.55 -7.88 -12.99
CA LEU A 51 1.98 -7.08 -14.14
C LEU A 51 2.99 -7.82 -15.03
N ALA A 52 3.92 -8.57 -14.42
CA ALA A 52 4.86 -9.42 -15.14
C ALA A 52 4.14 -10.53 -15.91
N LEU A 53 3.15 -11.18 -15.30
CA LEU A 53 2.35 -12.21 -15.94
C LEU A 53 1.53 -11.66 -17.13
N LEU A 54 0.92 -10.48 -17.00
CA LEU A 54 0.23 -9.83 -18.12
C LEU A 54 1.16 -9.59 -19.31
N LYS A 55 2.43 -9.26 -19.05
CA LYS A 55 3.45 -9.09 -20.08
C LYS A 55 3.88 -10.43 -20.68
N GLU A 56 4.14 -11.45 -19.85
CA GLU A 56 4.52 -12.79 -20.29
C GLU A 56 3.46 -13.42 -21.22
N LEU A 57 2.18 -13.13 -20.96
CA LEU A 57 1.05 -13.62 -21.74
C LEU A 57 0.70 -12.73 -22.95
N ASP A 58 1.49 -11.69 -23.25
CA ASP A 58 1.22 -10.71 -24.32
C ASP A 58 -0.15 -10.00 -24.19
N LEU A 59 -0.64 -9.82 -22.96
CA LEU A 59 -1.95 -9.22 -22.66
C LEU A 59 -1.86 -7.75 -22.25
N GLU A 60 -0.68 -7.23 -21.93
CA GLU A 60 -0.56 -5.92 -21.29
C GLU A 60 -1.05 -4.74 -22.14
N GLU A 61 -0.92 -4.80 -23.47
CA GLU A 61 -1.40 -3.72 -24.36
C GLU A 61 -2.93 -3.69 -24.51
N ASN A 62 -3.61 -4.79 -24.16
CA ASN A 62 -5.07 -4.90 -24.18
C ASN A 62 -5.67 -4.94 -22.75
N THR A 63 -4.88 -4.59 -21.74
CA THR A 63 -5.31 -4.63 -20.34
C THR A 63 -5.09 -3.28 -19.66
N LEU A 64 -6.18 -2.65 -19.22
CA LEU A 64 -6.15 -1.51 -18.32
C LEU A 64 -6.09 -1.99 -16.88
N VAL A 65 -5.05 -1.59 -16.15
CA VAL A 65 -4.89 -1.89 -14.72
C VAL A 65 -5.13 -0.63 -13.91
N PHE A 66 -6.02 -0.73 -12.92
CA PHE A 66 -6.17 0.27 -11.86
C PHE A 66 -5.62 -0.30 -10.56
N PHE A 67 -4.89 0.53 -9.81
CA PHE A 67 -4.50 0.25 -8.44
C PHE A 67 -4.99 1.39 -7.56
N CYS A 68 -5.78 1.09 -6.53
CA CYS A 68 -6.29 2.10 -5.62
C CYS A 68 -6.53 1.55 -4.21
N GLY A 69 -6.57 2.45 -3.23
CA GLY A 69 -7.06 2.13 -1.88
C GLY A 69 -8.59 2.17 -1.80
N ASP A 70 -9.15 1.70 -0.69
CA ASP A 70 -10.59 1.77 -0.39
C ASP A 70 -10.95 2.90 0.60
N ASN A 71 -9.98 3.35 1.40
CA ASN A 71 -10.06 4.50 2.29
C ASN A 71 -8.66 5.03 2.62
N GLY A 72 -8.59 6.19 3.26
CA GLY A 72 -7.34 6.74 3.78
C GLY A 72 -6.76 5.93 4.94
N GLY A 73 -5.46 6.10 5.20
CA GLY A 73 -4.74 5.35 6.22
C GLY A 73 -5.22 5.62 7.64
N HIS A 74 -4.98 4.68 8.54
CA HIS A 74 -5.17 4.87 9.99
C HIS A 74 -3.82 5.17 10.65
N ASP A 75 -3.78 6.07 11.63
CA ASP A 75 -2.58 6.37 12.41
C ASP A 75 -2.23 5.18 13.34
N ARG A 76 -1.71 4.08 12.77
CA ARG A 76 -1.35 2.85 13.50
C ARG A 76 -0.03 3.03 14.24
N PHE A 77 0.13 2.33 15.37
CA PHE A 77 1.38 2.31 16.15
C PHE A 77 1.80 3.69 16.68
N ARG A 78 0.83 4.48 17.15
CA ARG A 78 1.09 5.81 17.74
C ARG A 78 1.85 5.70 19.05
N ASN A 79 2.78 6.62 19.25
CA ASN A 79 3.45 6.86 20.52
C ASN A 79 3.89 8.34 20.60
N ASN A 80 4.60 8.73 21.66
CA ASN A 80 5.05 10.10 21.85
C ASN A 80 6.00 10.60 20.74
N ALA A 81 6.84 9.73 20.18
CA ALA A 81 7.72 10.07 19.07
C ALA A 81 6.99 10.08 17.71
N HIS A 82 5.88 9.34 17.60
CA HIS A 82 5.11 9.14 16.38
C HIS A 82 3.62 9.44 16.62
N PRO A 83 3.24 10.71 16.84
CA PRO A 83 1.89 11.09 17.22
C PRO A 83 0.85 10.85 16.10
N ARG A 84 1.30 10.63 14.86
CA ARG A 84 0.50 10.28 13.67
C ARG A 84 0.71 8.82 13.23
N GLY A 85 1.27 7.97 14.09
CA GLY A 85 1.59 6.58 13.79
C GLY A 85 2.98 6.42 13.19
N PHE A 86 3.52 5.20 13.27
CA PHE A 86 4.94 4.93 12.93
C PHE A 86 5.30 5.30 11.49
N PHE A 87 4.42 5.01 10.53
CA PHE A 87 4.62 5.35 9.11
C PHE A 87 4.01 6.69 8.70
N GLY A 88 3.29 7.38 9.60
CA GLY A 88 2.68 8.68 9.36
C GLY A 88 1.89 8.76 8.04
N PRO A 89 0.76 8.04 7.90
CA PRO A 89 0.00 8.03 6.66
C PRO A 89 -0.69 9.37 6.37
N ASN A 90 -1.33 9.45 5.20
CA ASN A 90 -2.15 10.59 4.78
C ASN A 90 -1.33 11.88 4.63
N LEU A 91 -0.16 11.79 4.01
CA LEU A 91 0.68 12.95 3.69
C LEU A 91 0.45 13.40 2.25
N ASN A 92 0.45 14.71 2.04
CA ASN A 92 0.56 15.26 0.70
C ASN A 92 1.99 15.01 0.17
N PRO A 93 2.16 14.22 -0.91
CA PRO A 93 3.50 13.85 -1.39
C PRO A 93 4.31 15.04 -1.93
N LYS A 94 3.67 16.17 -2.24
CA LYS A 94 4.34 17.37 -2.76
C LYS A 94 4.80 18.32 -1.65
N THR A 95 4.03 18.42 -0.56
CA THR A 95 4.28 19.41 0.49
C THR A 95 4.73 18.80 1.81
N GLY A 96 4.60 17.47 1.97
CA GLY A 96 4.80 16.78 3.24
C GLY A 96 3.75 17.11 4.30
N VAL A 97 2.76 17.95 4.00
CA VAL A 97 1.71 18.35 4.94
C VAL A 97 0.72 17.20 5.09
N GLY A 98 0.45 16.82 6.35
CA GLY A 98 -0.57 15.82 6.66
C GLY A 98 -1.96 16.31 6.31
N PHE A 99 -2.68 15.48 5.55
CA PHE A 99 -4.12 15.65 5.36
C PHE A 99 -4.84 15.50 6.71
N ARG A 100 -5.97 16.21 6.82
CA ARG A 100 -6.85 16.16 7.99
C ARG A 100 -7.58 14.82 8.01
N GLY A 101 -7.63 14.18 9.18
CA GLY A 101 -8.36 12.91 9.38
C GLY A 101 -7.63 11.67 8.86
N GLY A 102 -8.30 10.53 8.96
CA GLY A 102 -7.86 9.21 8.51
C GLY A 102 -9.07 8.31 8.22
N LYS A 103 -8.84 7.00 8.17
CA LYS A 103 -9.91 5.98 8.03
C LYS A 103 -11.13 6.30 8.91
N GLY A 104 -12.31 6.36 8.29
CA GLY A 104 -13.59 6.66 8.96
C GLY A 104 -13.94 8.14 9.07
N ASN A 105 -13.11 9.06 8.55
CA ASN A 105 -13.41 10.47 8.49
C ASN A 105 -13.78 10.92 7.06
N LEU A 106 -14.63 11.96 6.94
CA LEU A 106 -14.98 12.60 5.67
C LEU A 106 -14.05 13.77 5.30
N TYR A 107 -12.80 13.73 5.79
CA TYR A 107 -11.77 14.71 5.45
C TYR A 107 -10.78 14.11 4.44
N GLU A 108 -9.91 14.94 3.86
CA GLU A 108 -8.91 14.51 2.87
C GLU A 108 -8.14 13.26 3.31
N GLY A 109 -7.72 13.14 4.57
CA GLY A 109 -6.97 11.99 5.03
C GLY A 109 -7.78 10.70 5.17
N GLY A 110 -9.12 10.76 5.12
CA GLY A 110 -9.99 9.59 5.08
C GLY A 110 -10.51 9.24 3.68
N LEU A 111 -10.58 10.22 2.77
CA LEU A 111 -11.17 10.06 1.43
C LEU A 111 -10.14 10.06 0.30
N ARG A 112 -9.02 10.76 0.46
CA ARG A 112 -7.97 10.85 -0.56
C ARG A 112 -7.05 9.64 -0.47
N ILE A 113 -7.06 8.86 -1.54
CA ILE A 113 -6.35 7.59 -1.65
C ILE A 113 -5.31 7.63 -2.77
N PRO A 114 -4.27 6.78 -2.73
CA PRO A 114 -3.45 6.53 -3.90
C PRO A 114 -4.32 5.92 -5.00
N MET A 115 -4.12 6.38 -6.24
CA MET A 115 -4.74 5.81 -7.43
C MET A 115 -3.74 5.87 -8.58
N LEU A 116 -3.50 4.73 -9.22
CA LEU A 116 -2.69 4.59 -10.42
C LEU A 116 -3.51 3.91 -11.50
N ALA A 117 -3.27 4.33 -12.75
CA ALA A 117 -3.82 3.68 -13.94
C ALA A 117 -2.67 3.38 -14.90
N ARG A 118 -2.60 2.16 -15.41
CA ARG A 118 -1.59 1.72 -16.38
C ARG A 118 -2.27 1.06 -17.56
N TRP A 119 -1.97 1.55 -18.76
CA TRP A 119 -2.34 0.92 -20.03
C TRP A 119 -1.29 1.26 -21.09
N PRO A 120 -0.33 0.36 -21.35
CA PRO A 120 0.69 0.54 -22.37
C PRO A 120 0.10 0.93 -23.73
N GLY A 121 0.68 1.93 -24.38
CA GLY A 121 0.22 2.45 -25.68
C GLY A 121 -1.07 3.28 -25.66
N LYS A 122 -1.79 3.35 -24.53
CA LYS A 122 -3.04 4.13 -24.40
C LYS A 122 -2.95 5.26 -23.37
N ILE A 123 -2.30 5.01 -22.23
CA ILE A 123 -2.03 6.01 -21.20
C ILE A 123 -0.55 6.41 -21.31
N LYS A 124 -0.29 7.72 -21.39
CA LYS A 124 1.09 8.25 -21.41
C LYS A 124 1.79 7.89 -20.09
N PRO A 125 2.99 7.29 -20.12
CA PRO A 125 3.77 7.04 -18.92
C PRO A 125 4.21 8.33 -18.21
N GLY A 126 4.34 8.26 -16.88
CA GLY A 126 4.74 9.38 -16.02
C GLY A 126 3.57 10.26 -15.59
#